data_AF-A0A813FZB0-F1
#
_entry.id   AF-A0A813FZB0-F1
#
_cell.length_a   1.000
_cell.length_b   1.000
_cell.length_c   1.000
_cell.angle_alpha   90.00
_cell.angle_beta   90.00
_cell.angle_gamma   90.00
#
_symmetry.space_group_name_H-M   'P 1'
#
loop_
_entity.id
_entity.type
_entity.pdbx_description
1 polymer ?
#
loop_
_entity_poly.entity_id
_entity_poly.type
_entity_poly.pdbx_seq_one_letter_code
_entity_poly.pdbx_strand_id
1 'polypeptide(L)'
;MMMHSTCIWACLALLASLPEFAISAQQITKPASASDGVLRSADVLQGALWTDSGNCEVDDEVLRNSQCLLQKKAESLDTASRKVLGGQRVEAGVRIGTRDWSAHGKAGMLKAALVDEVCSEDFYQPSQLETDFHEHAIAWTQDQIGLCSHLGQSATQWIDQNKAGILTGENTSVFSRLCKKGYPVQLLEPLAGILRDPRFICNDTSMFMLLSIEWLVLADGEVRRTGSVPSKHLFFDAGGSHFSDAMRFFTSAYQQRGIVFDRIYAWEAKNQTYENYWIDVPTEVRQFWEPRVTFYNGVPVSAEPGNQNNPVERVYELCSPDDFCAFKL
;
A
#
# COMPACT_ATOMS: atom_id res chain seq x y z
N MET A 1 13.44 -18.42 14.85
CA MET A 1 12.61 -18.92 13.74
C MET A 1 11.65 -17.80 13.36
N MET A 2 12.20 -16.77 12.71
CA MET A 2 11.54 -15.51 12.34
C MET A 2 12.17 -15.08 11.01
N MET A 3 11.43 -14.33 10.20
CA MET A 3 11.79 -13.84 8.85
C MET A 3 11.51 -14.84 7.72
N HIS A 4 10.22 -15.00 7.38
CA HIS A 4 9.76 -15.41 6.04
C HIS A 4 8.66 -14.46 5.50
N SER A 5 8.27 -13.42 6.24
CA SER A 5 7.11 -12.59 5.87
C SER A 5 7.47 -11.40 4.99
N THR A 6 8.73 -10.94 4.90
CA THR A 6 9.10 -9.72 4.15
C THR A 6 9.17 -9.89 2.63
N CYS A 7 9.31 -11.11 2.10
CA CYS A 7 9.50 -11.32 0.65
C CYS A 7 8.20 -11.23 -0.18
N ILE A 8 7.02 -11.36 0.42
CA ILE A 8 5.74 -11.38 -0.31
C ILE A 8 5.25 -9.96 -0.66
N TRP A 9 5.70 -8.94 0.07
CA TRP A 9 5.12 -7.58 0.03
C TRP A 9 5.59 -6.72 -1.15
N ALA A 10 6.79 -6.98 -1.70
CA ALA A 10 7.29 -6.23 -2.85
C ALA A 10 6.73 -6.74 -4.20
N CYS A 11 6.16 -7.95 -4.26
CA CYS A 11 5.50 -8.46 -5.47
C CYS A 11 4.27 -7.64 -5.87
N LEU A 12 3.51 -7.13 -4.88
CA LEU A 12 2.19 -6.52 -5.09
C LEU A 12 2.24 -5.14 -5.75
N ALA A 13 3.33 -4.36 -5.60
CA ALA A 13 3.44 -3.05 -6.25
C ALA A 13 3.93 -3.10 -7.70
N LEU A 14 4.56 -4.20 -8.12
CA LEU A 14 5.11 -4.38 -9.47
C LEU A 14 4.13 -5.10 -10.42
N LEU A 15 3.27 -5.97 -9.89
CA LEU A 15 2.18 -6.56 -10.67
C LEU A 15 1.12 -5.54 -11.11
N ALA A 16 1.02 -4.39 -10.43
CA ALA A 16 0.14 -3.29 -10.82
C ALA A 16 0.67 -2.43 -11.99
N SER A 17 1.89 -2.69 -12.48
CA SER A 17 2.59 -1.79 -13.43
C SER A 17 3.12 -2.46 -14.71
N LEU A 18 2.69 -3.69 -15.02
CA LEU A 18 3.05 -4.39 -16.27
C LEU A 18 2.23 -3.87 -17.48
N PRO A 19 2.86 -3.66 -18.66
CA PRO A 19 2.24 -3.01 -19.82
C PRO A 19 1.20 -3.86 -20.58
N GLU A 20 1.04 -5.15 -20.27
CA GLU A 20 -0.11 -5.95 -20.75
C GLU A 20 -1.38 -5.76 -19.90
N PHE A 21 -1.31 -4.94 -18.84
CA PHE A 21 -2.44 -4.60 -17.96
C PHE A 21 -2.77 -3.10 -17.90
N ALA A 22 -2.16 -2.29 -18.77
CA ALA A 22 -2.59 -0.91 -19.00
C ALA A 22 -3.85 -0.87 -19.89
N ILE A 23 -4.98 -1.37 -19.35
CA ILE A 23 -6.30 -1.20 -19.95
C ILE A 23 -7.11 -0.26 -19.07
N SER A 24 -7.26 0.96 -19.58
CA SER A 24 -8.42 1.83 -19.41
C SER A 24 -9.67 1.12 -18.90
N ALA A 25 -10.23 1.57 -17.78
CA ALA A 25 -11.64 1.36 -17.46
C ALA A 25 -12.52 2.15 -18.44
N GLN A 26 -12.57 1.71 -19.71
CA GLN A 26 -13.69 2.02 -20.59
C GLN A 26 -14.88 1.19 -20.13
N GLN A 27 -16.05 1.82 -20.15
CA GLN A 27 -17.35 1.20 -19.90
C GLN A 27 -17.46 -0.20 -20.53
N ILE A 28 -17.54 -1.25 -19.69
CA ILE A 28 -18.17 -2.49 -20.11
C ILE A 28 -19.66 -2.31 -19.87
N THR A 29 -20.38 -1.78 -20.86
CA THR A 29 -21.82 -2.02 -20.93
C THR A 29 -22.03 -3.50 -21.21
N LYS A 30 -22.64 -4.23 -20.26
CA LYS A 30 -23.13 -5.60 -20.49
C LYS A 30 -23.99 -5.60 -21.76
N PRO A 31 -23.65 -6.36 -22.83
CA PRO A 31 -24.59 -6.56 -23.91
C PRO A 31 -25.79 -7.36 -23.38
N ALA A 32 -26.98 -6.88 -23.72
CA ALA A 32 -28.20 -7.65 -23.54
C ALA A 32 -28.09 -8.97 -24.30
N SER A 33 -28.64 -10.02 -23.69
CA SER A 33 -28.79 -11.39 -24.19
C SER A 33 -28.97 -11.53 -25.71
N ALA A 34 -28.14 -12.37 -26.33
CA ALA A 34 -28.52 -13.17 -27.49
C ALA A 34 -27.60 -14.40 -27.60
N SER A 35 -28.20 -15.49 -28.08
CA SER A 35 -27.74 -16.88 -28.07
C SER A 35 -26.72 -17.25 -29.16
N ASP A 36 -26.11 -18.41 -28.95
CA ASP A 36 -25.48 -19.34 -29.91
C ASP A 36 -24.05 -19.05 -30.42
N GLY A 37 -23.20 -20.09 -30.35
CA GLY A 37 -22.09 -20.26 -31.29
C GLY A 37 -20.75 -20.68 -30.70
N VAL A 38 -20.50 -21.99 -30.70
CA VAL A 38 -19.23 -22.69 -30.41
C VAL A 38 -18.05 -22.15 -31.23
N LEU A 39 -16.88 -21.95 -30.59
CA LEU A 39 -15.58 -22.51 -31.00
C LEU A 39 -14.49 -22.24 -29.93
N ARG A 40 -13.90 -23.33 -29.44
CA ARG A 40 -12.73 -23.36 -28.54
C ARG A 40 -11.45 -23.22 -29.36
N SER A 41 -10.48 -22.48 -28.84
CA SER A 41 -9.07 -22.72 -29.14
C SER A 41 -8.28 -22.61 -27.83
N ALA A 42 -7.88 -23.78 -27.36
CA ALA A 42 -6.84 -24.00 -26.36
C ALA A 42 -5.56 -24.30 -27.16
N ASP A 43 -4.44 -23.69 -26.78
CA ASP A 43 -3.08 -24.26 -26.75
C ASP A 43 -2.06 -23.14 -26.47
N VAL A 44 -0.90 -23.53 -25.91
CA VAL A 44 0.26 -22.71 -25.44
C VAL A 44 0.07 -22.27 -23.97
N LEU A 45 0.72 -22.81 -22.93
CA LEU A 45 1.95 -23.60 -22.78
C LEU A 45 1.90 -24.53 -21.54
N GLN A 46 2.72 -25.58 -21.62
CA GLN A 46 2.95 -26.67 -20.67
C GLN A 46 3.60 -26.21 -19.36
N GLY A 47 3.32 -26.93 -18.27
CA GLY A 47 3.82 -26.62 -16.92
C GLY A 47 5.25 -27.05 -16.61
N ALA A 48 5.65 -26.80 -15.36
CA ALA A 48 6.86 -27.35 -14.75
C ALA A 48 6.64 -27.71 -13.26
N LEU A 49 7.33 -28.78 -12.87
CA LEU A 49 7.30 -29.49 -11.59
C LEU A 49 8.18 -28.83 -10.52
N TRP A 50 7.81 -29.03 -9.25
CA TRP A 50 8.61 -28.74 -8.06
C TRP A 50 9.97 -29.48 -8.05
N THR A 51 11.04 -28.80 -7.64
CA THR A 51 12.29 -29.45 -7.16
C THR A 51 12.75 -28.85 -5.82
N ASP A 52 13.33 -29.69 -4.97
CA ASP A 52 13.70 -29.45 -3.56
C ASP A 52 14.94 -28.52 -3.33
N SER A 53 15.24 -27.58 -4.24
CA SER A 53 16.56 -26.89 -4.22
C SER A 53 16.62 -25.52 -3.55
N GLY A 54 15.55 -25.02 -2.92
CA GLY A 54 15.61 -23.76 -2.16
C GLY A 54 15.97 -22.51 -2.99
N ASN A 55 15.79 -22.57 -4.31
CA ASN A 55 15.98 -21.44 -5.21
C ASN A 55 14.61 -20.84 -5.59
N CYS A 56 14.50 -19.51 -5.50
CA CYS A 56 13.35 -18.77 -6.00
C CYS A 56 13.40 -18.72 -7.53
N GLU A 57 12.73 -19.67 -8.21
CA GLU A 57 12.43 -19.55 -9.63
C GLU A 57 11.09 -18.82 -9.80
N VAL A 58 11.20 -17.55 -10.16
CA VAL A 58 10.11 -16.73 -10.71
C VAL A 58 10.66 -16.07 -11.97
N ASP A 59 9.86 -16.07 -13.04
CA ASP A 59 10.18 -15.61 -14.40
C ASP A 59 10.36 -14.08 -14.54
N ASP A 60 10.36 -13.32 -13.43
CA ASP A 60 10.39 -11.86 -13.46
C ASP A 60 11.63 -11.30 -12.75
N GLU A 61 12.63 -10.90 -13.55
CA GLU A 61 13.92 -10.35 -13.11
C GLU A 61 13.76 -9.05 -12.30
N VAL A 62 12.65 -8.32 -12.51
CA VAL A 62 12.32 -7.06 -11.85
C VAL A 62 11.96 -7.25 -10.38
N LEU A 63 11.19 -8.30 -10.07
CA LEU A 63 10.83 -8.69 -8.70
C LEU A 63 12.05 -9.14 -7.89
N ARG A 64 12.99 -9.83 -8.56
CA ARG A 64 14.18 -10.41 -7.94
C ARG A 64 15.11 -9.35 -7.34
N ASN A 65 15.31 -8.23 -8.04
CA ASN A 65 16.34 -7.25 -7.69
C ASN A 65 15.91 -6.29 -6.58
N SER A 66 14.66 -5.81 -6.58
CA SER A 66 14.13 -4.91 -5.54
C SER A 66 13.97 -5.61 -4.18
N GLN A 67 13.54 -6.87 -4.17
CA GLN A 67 13.46 -7.70 -2.97
C GLN A 67 14.83 -8.00 -2.37
N CYS A 68 15.84 -8.22 -3.21
CA CYS A 68 17.19 -8.58 -2.78
C CYS A 68 17.85 -7.49 -1.92
N LEU A 69 17.61 -6.20 -2.21
CA LEU A 69 18.21 -5.10 -1.45
C LEU A 69 17.58 -4.90 -0.08
N LEU A 70 16.25 -4.98 0.01
CA LEU A 70 15.56 -4.93 1.30
C LEU A 70 15.95 -6.13 2.17
N GLN A 71 16.08 -7.32 1.57
CA GLN A 71 16.50 -8.52 2.27
C GLN A 71 17.96 -8.46 2.76
N LYS A 72 18.91 -8.11 1.87
CA LYS A 72 20.32 -7.97 2.24
C LYS A 72 20.54 -6.92 3.34
N LYS A 73 19.78 -5.81 3.31
CA LYS A 73 19.89 -4.75 4.32
C LYS A 73 19.25 -5.17 5.66
N ALA A 74 18.13 -5.88 5.64
CA ALA A 74 17.54 -6.46 6.85
C ALA A 74 18.46 -7.50 7.52
N GLU A 75 19.10 -8.36 6.73
CA GLU A 75 20.10 -9.33 7.21
C GLU A 75 21.36 -8.66 7.76
N SER A 76 21.81 -7.57 7.13
CA SER A 76 22.93 -6.76 7.61
C SER A 76 22.61 -6.08 8.96
N LEU A 77 21.40 -5.55 9.15
CA LEU A 77 20.97 -4.92 10.40
C LEU A 77 20.86 -5.95 11.54
N ASP A 78 20.37 -7.16 11.25
CA ASP A 78 20.34 -8.26 12.23
C ASP A 78 21.77 -8.72 12.59
N THR A 79 22.66 -8.84 11.61
CA THR A 79 24.07 -9.21 11.85
C THR A 79 24.80 -8.17 12.69
N ALA A 80 24.56 -6.87 12.43
CA ALA A 80 25.11 -5.79 13.24
C ALA A 80 24.57 -5.83 14.69
N SER A 81 23.27 -6.08 14.86
CA SER A 81 22.64 -6.22 16.18
C SER A 81 23.21 -7.40 16.99
N ARG A 82 23.47 -8.54 16.33
CA ARG A 82 24.08 -9.71 16.98
C ARG A 82 25.55 -9.51 17.35
N LYS A 83 26.34 -8.79 16.54
CA LYS A 83 27.76 -8.52 16.84
C LYS A 83 27.95 -7.60 18.05
N VAL A 84 27.01 -6.71 18.33
CA VAL A 84 27.04 -5.84 19.52
C VAL A 84 26.77 -6.62 20.82
N LEU A 85 26.15 -7.81 20.74
CA LEU A 85 25.73 -8.61 21.90
C LEU A 85 26.66 -9.79 22.24
N GLY A 86 27.78 -9.95 21.54
CA GLY A 86 28.71 -11.07 21.75
C GLY A 86 29.79 -10.78 22.80
N GLY A 87 29.56 -11.14 24.07
CA GLY A 87 30.69 -11.27 25.01
C GLY A 87 30.41 -11.41 26.51
N GLN A 88 29.21 -11.11 27.02
CA GLN A 88 28.91 -11.30 28.44
C GLN A 88 27.54 -11.92 28.67
N ARG A 89 27.54 -13.09 29.29
CA ARG A 89 26.36 -13.80 29.79
C ARG A 89 25.90 -13.09 31.06
N VAL A 90 25.16 -12.00 30.91
CA VAL A 90 24.48 -11.32 32.01
C VAL A 90 23.04 -11.84 32.03
N GLU A 91 22.67 -12.63 33.04
CA GLU A 91 21.29 -12.99 33.36
C GLU A 91 20.54 -11.77 33.93
N ALA A 92 20.48 -10.69 33.18
CA ALA A 92 19.54 -9.61 33.45
C ALA A 92 18.25 -9.96 32.70
N GLY A 93 17.14 -10.07 33.42
CA GLY A 93 15.80 -10.10 32.86
C GLY A 93 15.52 -8.79 32.12
N VAL A 94 16.09 -8.65 30.92
CA VAL A 94 15.76 -7.58 29.99
C VAL A 94 14.34 -7.87 29.55
N ARG A 95 13.39 -7.16 30.17
CA ARG A 95 12.07 -6.97 29.56
C ARG A 95 12.34 -6.35 28.21
N ILE A 96 12.30 -7.16 27.16
CA ILE A 96 12.26 -6.68 25.78
C ILE A 96 11.02 -5.80 25.75
N GLY A 97 11.20 -4.49 25.80
CA GLY A 97 10.11 -3.54 25.69
C GLY A 97 9.31 -3.91 24.46
N THR A 98 7.99 -4.01 24.61
CA THR A 98 7.06 -4.15 23.50
C THR A 98 7.43 -3.06 22.50
N ARG A 99 7.95 -3.45 21.33
CA ARG A 99 8.29 -2.50 20.27
C ARG A 99 6.99 -1.80 19.91
N ASP A 100 6.97 -0.50 20.10
CA ASP A 100 5.87 0.35 19.64
C ASP A 100 5.95 0.42 18.11
N TRP A 101 5.00 -0.22 17.43
CA TRP A 101 4.88 -0.23 15.97
C TRP A 101 3.89 0.84 15.49
N SER A 102 3.57 1.82 16.33
CA SER A 102 2.70 2.92 15.98
C SER A 102 3.28 3.73 14.82
N ALA A 103 2.40 4.15 13.91
CA ALA A 103 2.73 5.11 12.88
C ALA A 103 3.26 6.42 13.50
N HIS A 104 4.30 7.00 12.91
CA HIS A 104 4.95 8.22 13.40
C HIS A 104 4.72 9.42 12.47
N GLY A 105 4.42 10.58 13.07
CA GLY A 105 4.21 11.84 12.35
C GLY A 105 2.75 12.21 12.16
N LYS A 106 2.50 13.20 11.28
CA LYS A 106 1.17 13.66 10.91
C LYS A 106 0.98 13.50 9.41
N ALA A 107 0.07 12.61 9.02
CA ALA A 107 -0.34 12.40 7.64
C ALA A 107 -1.52 13.29 7.26
N GLY A 108 -1.82 13.35 5.96
CA GLY A 108 -3.06 13.92 5.42
C GLY A 108 -3.23 15.39 5.75
N MET A 109 -2.15 16.13 5.96
CA MET A 109 -2.21 17.56 6.25
C MET A 109 -2.63 18.34 4.99
N LEU A 110 -2.27 17.85 3.81
CA LEU A 110 -2.76 18.34 2.52
C LEU A 110 -4.17 17.80 2.20
N LYS A 111 -5.02 18.66 1.64
CA LYS A 111 -6.31 18.24 1.07
C LYS A 111 -6.06 17.47 -0.22
N ALA A 112 -6.73 16.32 -0.37
CA ALA A 112 -6.60 15.55 -1.59
C ALA A 112 -7.45 16.17 -2.71
N ALA A 113 -8.63 16.71 -2.40
CA ALA A 113 -9.50 17.33 -3.40
C ALA A 113 -9.08 18.79 -3.71
N LEU A 114 -8.88 19.07 -5.00
CA LEU A 114 -8.77 20.43 -5.55
C LEU A 114 -10.17 20.94 -5.91
N VAL A 115 -10.87 21.52 -4.94
CA VAL A 115 -12.30 21.88 -5.06
C VAL A 115 -12.59 22.87 -6.20
N ASP A 116 -11.60 23.66 -6.60
CA ASP A 116 -11.73 24.64 -7.69
C ASP A 116 -11.55 24.02 -9.10
N GLU A 117 -11.16 22.74 -9.19
CA GLU A 117 -10.95 22.00 -10.44
C GLU A 117 -11.88 20.79 -10.51
N VAL A 118 -12.88 20.82 -11.41
CA VAL A 118 -13.79 19.69 -11.64
C VAL A 118 -13.40 18.96 -12.92
N CYS A 119 -13.26 17.64 -12.84
CA CYS A 119 -12.87 16.81 -13.96
C CYS A 119 -13.98 16.71 -15.02
N SER A 120 -13.64 16.95 -16.29
CA SER A 120 -14.55 16.78 -17.43
C SER A 120 -14.66 15.32 -17.91
N GLU A 121 -13.65 14.51 -17.61
CA GLU A 121 -13.53 13.11 -17.99
C GLU A 121 -12.78 12.31 -16.92
N ASP A 122 -12.82 10.99 -17.05
CA ASP A 122 -12.07 10.08 -16.20
C ASP A 122 -10.65 9.96 -16.72
N PHE A 123 -9.65 10.25 -15.89
CA PHE A 123 -8.25 10.01 -16.24
C PHE A 123 -7.37 9.84 -15.00
N TYR A 124 -6.26 9.16 -15.21
CA TYR A 124 -5.15 9.15 -14.27
C TYR A 124 -3.94 9.80 -14.95
N GLN A 125 -3.31 10.75 -14.25
CA GLN A 125 -2.12 11.43 -14.73
C GLN A 125 -0.99 11.19 -13.72
N PRO A 126 0.00 10.33 -14.04
CA PRO A 126 1.14 10.15 -13.17
C PRO A 126 1.94 11.46 -13.07
N SER A 127 2.55 11.69 -11.90
CA SER A 127 3.57 12.74 -11.76
C SER A 127 4.79 12.44 -12.63
N GLN A 128 5.64 13.46 -12.85
CA GLN A 128 6.92 13.24 -13.52
C GLN A 128 7.79 12.25 -12.72
N LEU A 129 7.81 12.39 -11.39
CA LEU A 129 8.55 11.50 -10.50
C LEU A 129 8.11 10.04 -10.65
N GLU A 130 6.79 9.81 -10.71
CA GLU A 130 6.24 8.47 -10.90
C GLU A 130 6.56 7.89 -12.27
N THR A 131 6.41 8.69 -13.33
CA THR A 131 6.72 8.29 -14.71
C THR A 131 8.19 7.88 -14.82
N ASP A 132 9.10 8.73 -14.34
CA ASP A 132 10.53 8.44 -14.39
C ASP A 132 10.89 7.22 -13.53
N PHE A 133 10.27 7.07 -12.35
CA PHE A 133 10.48 5.92 -11.48
C PHE A 133 10.01 4.62 -12.15
N HIS A 134 8.85 4.63 -12.80
CA HIS A 134 8.31 3.47 -13.52
C HIS A 134 9.26 3.01 -14.64
N GLU A 135 9.71 3.94 -15.47
CA GLU A 135 10.61 3.65 -16.60
C GLU A 135 11.98 3.11 -16.16
N HIS A 136 12.44 3.48 -14.97
CA HIS A 136 13.79 3.20 -14.50
C HIS A 136 13.85 2.44 -13.18
N ALA A 137 12.74 1.82 -12.75
CA ALA A 137 12.61 1.24 -11.41
C ALA A 137 13.76 0.29 -11.08
N ILE A 138 14.15 -0.58 -12.02
CA ILE A 138 15.27 -1.51 -11.85
C ILE A 138 16.57 -0.76 -11.64
N ALA A 139 16.91 0.18 -12.53
CA ALA A 139 18.17 0.91 -12.48
C ALA A 139 18.29 1.77 -11.22
N TRP A 140 17.22 2.48 -10.86
CA TRP A 140 17.19 3.36 -9.69
C TRP A 140 17.23 2.57 -8.39
N THR A 141 16.60 1.40 -8.35
CA THR A 141 16.60 0.58 -7.15
C THR A 141 17.81 -0.31 -7.03
N GLN A 142 18.81 -0.32 -7.92
CA GLN A 142 20.00 -1.20 -7.81
C GLN A 142 20.87 -0.93 -6.58
N ASP A 143 20.95 0.31 -6.14
CA ASP A 143 21.67 0.69 -4.94
C ASP A 143 21.06 1.95 -4.30
N GLN A 144 21.48 2.23 -3.06
CA GLN A 144 20.97 3.37 -2.31
C GLN A 144 21.34 4.71 -2.98
N ILE A 145 22.49 4.82 -3.65
CA ILE A 145 22.92 6.07 -4.26
C ILE A 145 22.01 6.39 -5.45
N GLY A 146 21.79 5.42 -6.34
CA GLY A 146 20.87 5.53 -7.47
C GLY A 146 19.46 5.91 -7.02
N LEU A 147 18.91 5.21 -6.04
CA LEU A 147 17.54 5.48 -5.56
C LEU A 147 17.42 6.92 -5.05
N CYS A 148 18.38 7.34 -4.23
CA CYS A 148 18.31 8.60 -3.53
C CYS A 148 18.69 9.80 -4.40
N SER A 149 19.52 9.63 -5.43
CA SER A 149 19.77 10.68 -6.41
C SER A 149 18.54 11.03 -7.24
N HIS A 150 17.61 10.08 -7.42
CA HIS A 150 16.41 10.26 -8.24
C HIS A 150 15.17 10.65 -7.43
N LEU A 151 15.00 10.14 -6.20
CA LEU A 151 13.92 10.61 -5.30
C LEU A 151 14.21 12.02 -4.76
N GLY A 152 15.47 12.25 -4.35
CA GLY A 152 16.05 13.51 -3.87
C GLY A 152 15.09 14.65 -3.50
N GLN A 153 15.11 15.70 -4.32
CA GLN A 153 14.38 16.93 -4.05
C GLN A 153 12.86 16.74 -4.18
N SER A 154 12.40 15.90 -5.10
CA SER A 154 10.98 15.63 -5.32
C SER A 154 10.33 15.01 -4.08
N ALA A 155 10.97 14.02 -3.46
CA ALA A 155 10.52 13.43 -2.20
C ALA A 155 10.43 14.46 -1.06
N THR A 156 11.42 15.35 -0.96
CA THR A 156 11.44 16.42 0.05
C THR A 156 10.28 17.41 -0.19
N GLN A 157 10.09 17.85 -1.43
CA GLN A 157 9.02 18.77 -1.80
C GLN A 157 7.64 18.19 -1.54
N TRP A 158 7.40 16.93 -1.90
CA TRP A 158 6.16 16.23 -1.60
C TRP A 158 5.87 16.26 -0.10
N ILE A 159 6.81 15.81 0.72
CA ILE A 159 6.61 15.72 2.17
C ILE A 159 6.40 17.11 2.78
N ASP A 160 7.18 18.11 2.36
CA ASP A 160 7.06 19.47 2.87
C ASP A 160 5.71 20.09 2.50
N GLN A 161 5.24 19.90 1.27
CA GLN A 161 3.91 20.35 0.83
C GLN A 161 2.80 19.63 1.60
N ASN A 162 2.94 18.31 1.81
CA ASN A 162 1.97 17.56 2.59
C ASN A 162 1.90 18.14 4.01
N LYS A 163 3.02 18.21 4.71
CA LYS A 163 3.12 18.72 6.09
C LYS A 163 2.62 20.15 6.26
N ALA A 164 2.89 21.02 5.28
CA ALA A 164 2.42 22.39 5.27
C ALA A 164 0.89 22.49 5.04
N GLY A 165 0.29 21.46 4.44
CA GLY A 165 -1.11 21.47 4.02
C GLY A 165 -1.40 22.46 2.90
N ILE A 166 -0.37 22.91 2.19
CA ILE A 166 -0.44 23.97 1.19
C ILE A 166 0.41 23.53 -0.01
N LEU A 167 -0.19 23.58 -1.20
CA LEU A 167 0.54 23.45 -2.46
C LEU A 167 1.36 24.73 -2.69
N THR A 168 2.67 24.58 -2.85
CA THR A 168 3.57 25.72 -3.04
C THR A 168 3.89 25.92 -4.53
N GLY A 169 3.30 26.95 -5.14
CA GLY A 169 3.63 27.43 -6.49
C GLY A 169 3.21 26.51 -7.65
N GLU A 170 3.92 26.60 -8.78
CA GLU A 170 3.71 25.79 -9.99
C GLU A 170 4.06 24.30 -9.80
N ASN A 171 4.62 23.91 -8.65
CA ASN A 171 5.15 22.56 -8.37
C ASN A 171 4.10 21.58 -7.81
N THR A 172 2.88 21.62 -8.33
CA THR A 172 1.92 20.51 -8.15
C THR A 172 2.33 19.26 -8.95
N SER A 173 3.34 19.39 -9.82
CA SER A 173 3.90 18.32 -10.66
C SER A 173 4.49 17.15 -9.87
N VAL A 174 4.78 17.33 -8.57
CA VAL A 174 5.26 16.26 -7.71
C VAL A 174 4.17 15.28 -7.33
N PHE A 175 2.88 15.64 -7.45
CA PHE A 175 1.77 14.74 -7.12
C PHE A 175 1.17 14.15 -8.38
N SER A 176 0.77 12.88 -8.30
CA SER A 176 -0.06 12.27 -9.33
C SER A 176 -1.48 12.79 -9.19
N ARG A 177 -2.25 12.77 -10.27
CA ARG A 177 -3.62 13.30 -10.31
C ARG A 177 -4.58 12.21 -10.75
N LEU A 178 -5.65 12.05 -9.99
CA LEU A 178 -6.80 11.23 -10.37
C LEU A 178 -7.99 12.13 -10.66
N CYS A 179 -8.59 11.92 -11.82
CA CYS A 179 -9.79 12.59 -12.24
C CYS A 179 -10.92 11.59 -12.47
N LYS A 180 -12.07 11.90 -11.88
CA LYS A 180 -13.34 11.22 -12.16
C LYS A 180 -14.34 12.27 -12.61
N LYS A 181 -15.00 12.05 -13.74
CA LYS A 181 -15.92 12.98 -14.39
C LYS A 181 -16.99 13.49 -13.41
N GLY A 182 -17.02 14.81 -13.24
CA GLY A 182 -17.93 15.51 -12.34
C GLY A 182 -17.52 15.48 -10.87
N TYR A 183 -16.30 15.07 -10.56
CA TYR A 183 -15.69 15.15 -9.22
C TYR A 183 -14.54 16.16 -9.23
N PRO A 184 -14.14 16.69 -8.06
CA PRO A 184 -12.91 17.44 -7.94
C PRO A 184 -11.68 16.60 -8.35
N VAL A 185 -10.66 17.25 -8.90
CA VAL A 185 -9.35 16.61 -9.12
C VAL A 185 -8.80 16.13 -7.78
N GLN A 186 -8.30 14.90 -7.73
CA GLN A 186 -7.71 14.31 -6.54
C GLN A 186 -6.19 14.25 -6.68
N LEU A 187 -5.48 14.78 -5.69
CA LEU A 187 -4.05 14.61 -5.54
C LEU A 187 -3.74 13.26 -4.92
N LEU A 188 -2.78 12.59 -5.53
CA LEU A 188 -2.25 11.32 -5.08
C LEU A 188 -0.74 11.42 -4.89
N GLU A 189 -0.28 10.65 -3.93
CA GLU A 189 1.11 10.31 -3.72
C GLU A 189 1.67 9.67 -4.99
N PRO A 190 2.86 10.06 -5.47
CA PRO A 190 3.54 9.35 -6.54
C PRO A 190 3.74 7.88 -6.19
N LEU A 191 3.49 6.99 -7.13
CA LEU A 191 3.87 5.59 -7.05
C LEU A 191 5.38 5.44 -7.31
N ALA A 192 6.19 6.08 -6.46
CA ALA A 192 7.64 6.12 -6.56
C ALA A 192 8.30 5.67 -5.24
N GLY A 193 9.42 4.97 -5.36
CA GLY A 193 10.19 4.48 -4.21
C GLY A 193 9.75 3.09 -3.74
N ILE A 194 10.04 2.79 -2.47
CA ILE A 194 9.89 1.44 -1.89
C ILE A 194 8.63 1.30 -1.01
N LEU A 195 7.52 1.96 -1.36
CA LEU A 195 6.22 1.88 -0.67
C LEU A 195 6.29 2.28 0.82
N ARG A 196 7.19 3.19 1.15
CA ARG A 196 7.46 3.73 2.48
C ARG A 196 7.77 5.21 2.33
N ASP A 197 8.05 5.88 3.44
CA ASP A 197 8.55 7.26 3.43
C ASP A 197 9.70 7.35 2.41
N PRO A 198 9.61 8.20 1.38
CA PRO A 198 10.61 8.24 0.31
C PRO A 198 11.98 8.74 0.80
N ARG A 199 12.08 9.24 2.04
CA ARG A 199 13.35 9.54 2.72
C ARG A 199 13.94 8.34 3.45
N PHE A 200 13.15 7.30 3.72
CA PHE A 200 13.63 6.07 4.31
C PHE A 200 14.70 5.47 3.38
N ILE A 201 15.81 5.00 3.96
CA ILE A 201 17.05 4.62 3.26
C ILE A 201 17.89 5.80 2.78
N CYS A 202 17.29 6.89 2.28
CA CYS A 202 18.04 8.02 1.73
C CYS A 202 18.67 8.93 2.77
N ASN A 203 17.87 9.38 3.73
CA ASN A 203 18.32 10.34 4.74
C ASN A 203 18.59 9.65 6.07
N ASP A 204 17.80 8.63 6.38
CA ASP A 204 17.82 7.94 7.66
C ASP A 204 17.20 6.54 7.51
N THR A 205 17.77 5.56 8.23
CA THR A 205 17.31 4.17 8.29
C THR A 205 16.72 3.81 9.66
N SER A 206 16.41 4.81 10.49
CA SER A 206 15.80 4.63 11.79
C SER A 206 14.39 4.01 11.68
N MET A 207 13.98 3.33 12.74
CA MET A 207 12.61 2.83 12.88
C MET A 207 11.57 3.95 12.77
N PHE A 208 11.92 5.16 13.22
CA PHE A 208 11.06 6.33 13.13
C PHE A 208 10.73 6.67 11.67
N MET A 209 11.75 6.69 10.79
CA MET A 209 11.53 6.93 9.36
C MET A 209 10.84 5.76 8.66
N LEU A 210 11.14 4.52 9.06
CA LEU A 210 10.47 3.33 8.51
C LEU A 210 8.95 3.36 8.74
N LEU A 211 8.52 3.87 9.89
CA LEU A 211 7.11 3.95 10.31
C LEU A 211 6.52 5.36 10.12
N SER A 212 7.24 6.24 9.42
CA SER A 212 6.77 7.60 9.15
C SER A 212 5.59 7.58 8.19
N ILE A 213 4.59 8.40 8.50
CA ILE A 213 3.38 8.62 7.70
C ILE A 213 3.27 10.07 7.19
N GLU A 214 4.31 10.89 7.38
CA GLU A 214 4.30 12.30 6.96
C GLU A 214 4.18 12.51 5.45
N TRP A 215 4.44 11.47 4.67
CA TRP A 215 4.34 11.47 3.21
C TRP A 215 2.93 11.16 2.71
N LEU A 216 2.06 10.58 3.54
CA LEU A 216 0.74 10.13 3.10
C LEU A 216 -0.23 11.32 2.87
N VAL A 217 -0.76 11.43 1.65
CA VAL A 217 -1.90 12.25 1.24
C VAL A 217 -3.16 11.39 1.31
N LEU A 218 -4.00 11.68 2.30
CA LEU A 218 -5.24 10.93 2.50
C LEU A 218 -6.40 11.58 1.75
N ALA A 219 -7.26 10.78 1.12
CA ALA A 219 -8.53 11.27 0.61
C ALA A 219 -9.38 11.93 1.72
N ASP A 220 -10.25 12.84 1.34
CA ASP A 220 -11.17 13.55 2.23
C ASP A 220 -12.60 13.49 1.70
N GLY A 221 -13.58 13.87 2.52
CA GLY A 221 -14.99 13.79 2.17
C GLY A 221 -15.41 14.61 0.95
N GLU A 222 -14.55 15.54 0.49
CA GLU A 222 -14.79 16.37 -0.69
C GLU A 222 -14.53 15.59 -2.00
N VAL A 223 -13.83 14.44 -1.94
CA VAL A 223 -13.70 13.53 -3.11
C VAL A 223 -15.03 12.89 -3.50
N ARG A 224 -16.13 13.21 -2.81
CA ARG A 224 -17.46 12.63 -3.03
C ARG A 224 -18.32 13.57 -3.86
N ARG A 225 -19.11 12.96 -4.74
CA ARG A 225 -20.15 13.68 -5.48
C ARG A 225 -21.29 14.01 -4.53
N THR A 226 -21.62 15.30 -4.43
CA THR A 226 -22.84 15.75 -3.77
C THR A 226 -24.05 15.30 -4.61
N GLY A 227 -24.70 14.20 -4.20
CA GLY A 227 -26.03 13.80 -4.66
C GLY A 227 -26.10 12.62 -5.64
N SER A 228 -26.29 11.40 -5.12
CA SER A 228 -27.54 10.60 -5.31
C SER A 228 -27.38 9.08 -5.40
N VAL A 229 -26.20 8.49 -5.27
CA VAL A 229 -26.05 7.01 -5.20
C VAL A 229 -25.48 6.64 -3.84
N PRO A 230 -26.09 5.67 -3.11
CA PRO A 230 -25.45 5.10 -1.94
C PRO A 230 -24.07 4.54 -2.31
N SER A 231 -23.01 5.14 -1.76
CA SER A 231 -21.63 4.70 -1.93
C SER A 231 -21.17 3.96 -0.67
N LYS A 232 -20.53 2.80 -0.82
CA LYS A 232 -19.84 2.12 0.27
C LYS A 232 -18.49 2.76 0.50
N HIS A 233 -18.01 2.69 1.73
CA HIS A 233 -16.64 2.99 2.11
C HIS A 233 -15.96 1.72 2.62
N LEU A 234 -15.01 1.19 1.85
CA LEU A 234 -14.33 -0.06 2.13
C LEU A 234 -12.84 0.18 2.41
N PHE A 235 -12.29 -0.49 3.41
CA PHE A 235 -10.85 -0.48 3.69
C PHE A 235 -10.29 -1.90 3.61
N PHE A 236 -9.18 -2.07 2.90
CA PHE A 236 -8.49 -3.34 2.71
C PHE A 236 -7.09 -3.21 3.29
N ASP A 237 -6.81 -3.94 4.37
CA ASP A 237 -5.52 -3.96 5.05
C ASP A 237 -4.82 -5.30 4.87
N ALA A 238 -3.83 -5.33 3.97
CA ALA A 238 -2.92 -6.44 3.83
C ALA A 238 -1.82 -6.32 4.90
N GLY A 239 -1.91 -7.09 6.00
CA GLY A 239 -0.92 -7.07 7.09
C GLY A 239 -1.40 -6.34 8.35
N GLY A 240 -2.63 -6.61 8.80
CA GLY A 240 -3.23 -6.03 10.01
C GLY A 240 -2.88 -6.85 11.26
N SER A 241 -1.72 -6.59 11.88
CA SER A 241 -1.30 -7.31 13.09
C SER A 241 -2.12 -6.99 14.33
N HIS A 242 -2.25 -5.72 14.72
CA HIS A 242 -3.18 -5.29 15.77
C HIS A 242 -4.01 -4.11 15.29
N PHE A 243 -5.25 -4.01 15.76
CA PHE A 243 -6.09 -2.85 15.47
C PHE A 243 -5.48 -1.56 16.02
N SER A 244 -4.81 -1.62 17.19
CA SER A 244 -4.17 -0.49 17.85
C SER A 244 -2.96 0.09 17.10
N ASP A 245 -2.42 -0.64 16.12
CA ASP A 245 -1.30 -0.20 15.28
C ASP A 245 -1.77 0.76 14.15
N ALA A 246 -1.33 0.53 12.90
CA ALA A 246 -1.64 1.39 11.76
C ALA A 246 -3.15 1.49 11.48
N MET A 247 -3.92 0.44 11.76
CA MET A 247 -5.37 0.40 11.55
C MET A 247 -6.09 1.51 12.34
N ARG A 248 -5.72 1.74 13.60
CA ARG A 248 -6.26 2.83 14.43
C ARG A 248 -5.95 4.20 13.81
N PHE A 249 -4.74 4.37 13.30
CA PHE A 249 -4.36 5.60 12.61
C PHE A 249 -5.25 5.83 11.36
N PHE A 250 -5.34 4.87 10.43
CA PHE A 250 -6.13 5.05 9.21
C PHE A 250 -7.60 5.30 9.48
N THR A 251 -8.22 4.48 10.35
CA THR A 251 -9.63 4.64 10.73
C THR A 251 -9.91 6.02 11.34
N SER A 252 -9.04 6.49 12.24
CA SER A 252 -9.18 7.81 12.87
C SER A 252 -8.94 8.96 11.88
N ALA A 253 -7.92 8.83 11.02
CA ALA A 253 -7.53 9.86 10.07
C ALA A 253 -8.60 10.06 8.99
N TYR A 254 -9.11 8.97 8.40
CA TYR A 254 -10.22 9.06 7.45
C TYR A 254 -11.50 9.59 8.11
N GLN A 255 -11.82 9.15 9.33
CA GLN A 255 -12.99 9.65 10.05
C GLN A 255 -12.92 11.17 10.27
N GLN A 256 -11.76 11.69 10.68
CA GLN A 256 -11.54 13.14 10.83
C GLN A 256 -11.70 13.91 9.52
N ARG A 257 -11.52 13.22 8.38
CA ARG A 257 -11.68 13.78 7.04
C ARG A 257 -13.07 13.52 6.45
N GLY A 258 -14.02 13.06 7.26
CA GLY A 258 -15.41 12.83 6.82
C GLY A 258 -15.65 11.51 6.10
N ILE A 259 -14.71 10.56 6.17
CA ILE A 259 -14.83 9.22 5.60
C ILE A 259 -14.87 8.19 6.73
N VAL A 260 -16.03 7.58 6.95
CA VAL A 260 -16.20 6.47 7.89
C VAL A 260 -16.39 5.19 7.10
N PHE A 261 -15.51 4.21 7.30
CA PHE A 261 -15.60 2.92 6.62
C PHE A 261 -16.81 2.10 7.10
N ASP A 262 -17.57 1.57 6.15
CA ASP A 262 -18.66 0.64 6.39
C ASP A 262 -18.13 -0.76 6.69
N ARG A 263 -17.04 -1.14 6.03
CA ARG A 263 -16.40 -2.45 6.16
C ARG A 263 -14.88 -2.35 6.03
N ILE A 264 -14.19 -3.13 6.85
CA ILE A 264 -12.74 -3.29 6.84
C ILE A 264 -12.44 -4.77 6.63
N TYR A 265 -11.54 -5.09 5.72
CA TYR A 265 -11.01 -6.43 5.48
C TYR A 265 -9.53 -6.43 5.87
N ALA A 266 -9.15 -7.20 6.88
CA ALA A 266 -7.79 -7.21 7.41
C ALA A 266 -7.22 -8.62 7.35
N TRP A 267 -6.04 -8.78 6.73
CA TRP A 267 -5.33 -10.06 6.65
C TRP A 267 -4.12 -10.07 7.57
N GLU A 268 -3.92 -11.18 8.27
CA GLU A 268 -2.71 -11.42 9.07
C GLU A 268 -2.22 -12.84 8.83
N ALA A 269 -0.98 -12.96 8.37
CA ALA A 269 -0.36 -14.25 8.08
C ALA A 269 -0.10 -15.07 9.36
N LYS A 270 0.23 -14.40 10.47
CA LYS A 270 0.49 -15.05 11.75
C LYS A 270 -0.81 -15.31 12.49
N ASN A 271 -1.11 -16.58 12.73
CA ASN A 271 -2.22 -16.93 13.59
C ASN A 271 -2.03 -16.37 15.01
N GLN A 272 -3.02 -15.63 15.49
CA GLN A 272 -3.09 -15.04 16.83
C GLN A 272 -4.49 -15.22 17.43
N THR A 273 -4.71 -14.85 18.69
CA THR A 273 -6.07 -14.87 19.24
C THR A 273 -6.84 -13.64 18.79
N TYR A 274 -8.16 -13.76 18.74
CA TYR A 274 -9.02 -12.64 18.39
C TYR A 274 -8.87 -11.47 19.37
N GLU A 275 -8.71 -11.78 20.66
CA GLU A 275 -8.48 -10.79 21.73
C GLU A 275 -7.14 -10.07 21.55
N ASN A 276 -6.12 -10.76 21.02
CA ASN A 276 -4.81 -10.16 20.78
C ASN A 276 -4.87 -9.11 19.66
N TYR A 277 -5.69 -9.31 18.62
CA TYR A 277 -5.88 -8.29 17.58
C TYR A 277 -6.45 -6.99 18.15
N TRP A 278 -7.30 -7.08 19.19
CA TRP A 278 -7.92 -5.94 19.86
C TRP A 278 -7.18 -5.47 21.12
N ILE A 279 -5.94 -5.91 21.33
CA ILE A 279 -5.15 -5.50 22.50
C ILE A 279 -4.94 -3.98 22.52
N ASP A 280 -5.07 -3.39 23.71
CA ASP A 280 -4.91 -1.95 23.95
C ASP A 280 -5.90 -1.04 23.20
N VAL A 281 -6.98 -1.60 22.63
CA VAL A 281 -8.08 -0.84 22.03
C VAL A 281 -9.12 -0.48 23.10
N PRO A 282 -9.45 0.81 23.31
CA PRO A 282 -10.51 1.19 24.23
C PRO A 282 -11.85 0.53 23.87
N THR A 283 -12.63 0.15 24.89
CA THR A 283 -13.89 -0.59 24.74
C THR A 283 -14.85 0.08 23.76
N GLU A 284 -14.99 1.40 23.83
CA GLU A 284 -15.90 2.18 22.98
C GLU A 284 -15.46 2.16 21.52
N VAL A 285 -14.14 2.21 21.28
CA VAL A 285 -13.54 2.14 19.94
C VAL A 285 -13.74 0.74 19.35
N ARG A 286 -13.51 -0.31 20.15
CA ARG A 286 -13.73 -1.70 19.74
C ARG A 286 -15.20 -1.93 19.40
N GLN A 287 -16.14 -1.56 20.27
CA GLN A 287 -17.58 -1.73 20.02
C GLN A 287 -18.03 -1.10 18.70
N PHE A 288 -17.43 0.02 18.32
CA PHE A 288 -17.71 0.67 17.04
C PHE A 288 -17.10 -0.08 15.85
N TRP A 289 -15.83 -0.46 15.90
CA TRP A 289 -15.12 -1.03 14.74
C TRP A 289 -15.22 -2.54 14.59
N GLU A 290 -15.36 -3.28 15.68
CA GLU A 290 -15.47 -4.74 15.70
C GLU A 290 -16.53 -5.31 14.74
N PRO A 291 -17.78 -4.81 14.71
CA PRO A 291 -18.78 -5.30 13.74
C PRO A 291 -18.47 -4.94 12.28
N ARG A 292 -17.54 -4.01 12.04
CA ARG A 292 -17.12 -3.54 10.72
C ARG A 292 -15.87 -4.25 10.21
N VAL A 293 -15.13 -4.95 11.07
CA VAL A 293 -13.88 -5.64 10.68
C VAL A 293 -14.17 -7.10 10.35
N THR A 294 -13.75 -7.51 9.16
CA THR A 294 -13.56 -8.92 8.79
C THR A 294 -12.08 -9.24 8.91
N PHE A 295 -11.70 -10.01 9.94
CA PHE A 295 -10.31 -10.35 10.23
C PHE A 295 -9.96 -11.77 9.76
N TYR A 296 -9.13 -11.86 8.73
CA TYR A 296 -8.60 -13.11 8.18
C TYR A 296 -7.33 -13.50 8.93
N ASN A 297 -7.54 -14.09 10.11
CA ASN A 297 -6.47 -14.49 11.04
C ASN A 297 -5.76 -15.79 10.61
N GLY A 298 -4.43 -15.76 10.54
CA GLY A 298 -3.63 -16.90 10.07
C GLY A 298 -3.74 -17.13 8.57
N VAL A 299 -4.14 -16.12 7.81
CA VAL A 299 -4.35 -16.17 6.36
C VAL A 299 -3.44 -15.13 5.71
N PRO A 300 -2.35 -15.56 5.04
CA PRO A 300 -1.53 -14.62 4.29
C PRO A 300 -2.29 -14.08 3.08
N VAL A 301 -1.94 -12.86 2.67
CA VAL A 301 -2.39 -12.34 1.37
C VAL A 301 -1.72 -13.12 0.23
N SER A 302 -2.44 -13.26 -0.88
CA SER A 302 -1.92 -13.86 -2.11
C SER A 302 -1.73 -12.79 -3.19
N ALA A 303 -0.69 -12.95 -4.00
CA ALA A 303 -0.51 -12.18 -5.24
C ALA A 303 -1.07 -12.94 -6.47
N GLU A 304 -1.51 -14.19 -6.30
CA GLU A 304 -2.02 -15.03 -7.37
C GLU A 304 -3.37 -14.50 -7.88
N PRO A 305 -3.53 -14.26 -9.20
CA PRO A 305 -4.81 -13.88 -9.80
C PRO A 305 -5.92 -14.92 -9.53
N GLY A 306 -7.13 -14.45 -9.25
CA GLY A 306 -8.29 -15.30 -8.91
C GLY A 306 -8.25 -15.95 -7.51
N ASN A 307 -7.20 -15.74 -6.72
CA ASN A 307 -7.15 -16.25 -5.35
C ASN A 307 -8.04 -15.42 -4.42
N GLN A 308 -8.88 -16.07 -3.61
CA GLN A 308 -9.84 -15.40 -2.70
C GLN A 308 -9.18 -14.50 -1.63
N ASN A 309 -7.88 -14.71 -1.35
CA ASN A 309 -7.09 -13.94 -0.41
C ASN A 309 -6.17 -12.93 -1.09
N ASN A 310 -6.38 -12.68 -2.39
CA ASN A 310 -5.76 -11.57 -3.10
C ASN A 310 -6.57 -10.30 -2.80
N PRO A 311 -6.02 -9.31 -2.06
CA PRO A 311 -6.75 -8.09 -1.72
C PRO A 311 -7.14 -7.27 -2.94
N VAL A 312 -6.34 -7.31 -4.01
CA VAL A 312 -6.61 -6.58 -5.26
C VAL A 312 -7.83 -7.18 -5.97
N GLU A 313 -7.89 -8.51 -6.09
CA GLU A 313 -9.09 -9.20 -6.60
C GLU A 313 -10.33 -8.86 -5.76
N ARG A 314 -10.17 -8.78 -4.44
CA ARG A 314 -11.26 -8.38 -3.54
C ARG A 314 -11.72 -6.95 -3.77
N VAL A 315 -10.80 -6.02 -4.04
CA VAL A 315 -11.13 -4.64 -4.41
C VAL A 315 -11.95 -4.64 -5.70
N TYR A 316 -11.52 -5.37 -6.74
CA TYR A 316 -12.27 -5.47 -8.00
C TYR A 316 -13.66 -6.11 -7.83
N GLU A 317 -13.79 -7.11 -6.97
CA GLU A 317 -15.06 -7.79 -6.69
C GLU A 317 -16.05 -6.86 -5.96
N LEU A 318 -15.56 -6.11 -4.96
CA LEU A 318 -16.41 -5.42 -3.99
C LEU A 318 -16.59 -3.94 -4.25
N CYS A 319 -15.67 -3.28 -4.96
CA CYS A 319 -15.72 -1.85 -5.23
C CYS A 319 -16.42 -1.57 -6.56
N SER A 320 -17.39 -0.67 -6.53
CA SER A 320 -17.94 -0.04 -7.72
C SER A 320 -17.27 1.31 -7.96
N PRO A 321 -17.41 1.89 -9.17
CA PRO A 321 -16.85 3.20 -9.46
C PRO A 321 -17.30 4.32 -8.50
N ASP A 322 -18.47 4.17 -7.86
CA ASP A 322 -19.04 5.16 -6.95
C ASP A 322 -18.66 4.93 -5.48
N ASP A 323 -18.03 3.80 -5.17
CA ASP A 323 -17.56 3.49 -3.82
C ASP A 323 -16.24 4.20 -3.53
N PHE A 324 -16.00 4.50 -2.24
CA PHE A 324 -14.67 4.87 -1.77
C PHE A 324 -13.96 3.60 -1.27
N CYS A 325 -12.88 3.21 -1.93
CA CYS A 325 -12.08 2.06 -1.51
C CYS A 325 -10.66 2.50 -1.24
N ALA A 326 -10.18 2.20 -0.02
CA ALA A 326 -8.80 2.43 0.37
C ALA A 326 -8.08 1.09 0.56
N PHE A 327 -6.84 1.01 0.10
CA PHE A 327 -6.00 -0.18 0.22
C PHE A 327 -4.69 0.17 0.91
N LYS A 328 -4.35 -0.61 1.94
CA LYS A 328 -3.06 -0.57 2.64
C LYS A 328 -2.30 -1.87 2.34
N LEU A 329 -1.02 -1.72 2.01
CA LEU A 329 -0.06 -2.79 1.80
C LEU A 329 1.05 -2.79 2.86
#